data_AF-A0A1F5GYA4-F1
#
_entry.id   AF-A0A1F5GYA4-F1
#
_cell.length_a   1.000
_cell.length_b   1.000
_cell.length_c   1.000
_cell.angle_alpha   90.00
_cell.angle_beta   90.00
_cell.angle_gamma   90.00
#
_symmetry.space_group_name_H-M   'P 1'
#
loop_
_entity.id
_entity.type
_entity.pdbx_description
1 polymer ?
#
loop_
_entity_poly.entity_id
_entity_poly.type
_entity_poly.pdbx_seq_one_letter_code
_entity_poly.pdbx_strand_id
1 'polypeptide(L)'
;MHSERELKRMGEKDLAKIVAGVRGKLGKDIDLPVTTAKGDKLQEVPAVEALRLRESFTDTEWEALIADGALIYRPLAQTIPTQREKQTKKGKKSFSYVVDAGDRINAVPSRPVEFAIYPAPDRFFVPGSFDRSVKQEERDVAGDAQDLRERLGLENITEIIPDEASTLSDITFQHLDATGRWLFGPEYAKAQGLDWVYGRTKNATNPAGSLVADVGNAKADNGLDVGGWDRDYGRRNVGAVRLVVPVEVK
;
A
#
# COMPACT_ATOMS: atom_id res chain seq x y z
N MET A 1 30.44 -20.48 -16.97
CA MET A 1 29.92 -20.33 -18.34
C MET A 1 29.76 -21.71 -18.96
N HIS A 2 28.59 -22.32 -18.77
CA HIS A 2 28.08 -23.41 -19.61
C HIS A 2 26.70 -22.99 -20.10
N SER A 3 26.49 -23.16 -21.39
CA SER A 3 25.65 -22.34 -22.28
C SER A 3 24.16 -22.64 -22.22
N GLU A 4 23.35 -21.60 -22.41
CA GLU A 4 21.90 -21.58 -22.74
C GLU A 4 21.50 -22.34 -24.02
N ARG A 5 22.33 -23.26 -24.52
CA ARG A 5 22.11 -24.01 -25.77
C ARG A 5 21.62 -25.45 -25.58
N GLU A 6 21.53 -25.97 -24.35
CA GLU A 6 21.00 -27.33 -24.12
C GLU A 6 19.49 -27.38 -23.82
N LEU A 7 18.84 -26.24 -23.53
CA LEU A 7 17.40 -26.20 -23.22
C LEU A 7 16.48 -26.10 -24.45
N LYS A 8 17.02 -26.06 -25.67
CA LYS A 8 16.23 -26.00 -26.92
C LYS A 8 16.07 -27.34 -27.66
N ARG A 9 16.43 -28.47 -27.03
CA ARG A 9 16.30 -29.82 -27.62
C ARG A 9 15.71 -30.88 -26.67
N MET A 10 14.73 -30.50 -25.84
CA MET A 10 13.93 -31.48 -25.10
C MET A 10 12.48 -31.42 -25.61
N GLY A 11 12.01 -32.53 -26.19
CA GLY A 11 10.63 -32.67 -26.61
C GLY A 11 9.69 -32.77 -25.41
N GLU A 12 8.41 -32.45 -25.61
CA GLU A 12 7.37 -32.40 -24.56
C GLU A 12 7.27 -33.68 -23.69
N LYS A 13 7.74 -34.82 -24.21
CA LYS A 13 7.80 -36.10 -23.46
C LYS A 13 8.88 -36.12 -22.37
N ASP A 14 9.96 -35.35 -22.49
CA ASP A 14 11.05 -35.34 -21.50
C ASP A 14 10.77 -34.38 -20.34
N LEU A 15 10.04 -33.29 -20.58
CA LEU A 15 9.52 -32.41 -19.52
C LEU A 15 8.48 -33.12 -18.64
N ALA A 16 7.63 -33.96 -19.22
CA ALA A 16 6.65 -34.75 -18.46
C ALA A 16 7.31 -35.78 -17.51
N LYS A 17 8.47 -36.35 -17.88
CA LYS A 17 9.23 -37.26 -17.02
C LYS A 17 9.88 -36.57 -15.82
N ILE A 18 10.31 -35.31 -15.97
CA ILE A 18 10.88 -34.53 -14.86
C ILE A 18 9.77 -34.14 -13.87
N VAL A 19 8.59 -33.73 -14.36
CA VAL A 19 7.43 -33.41 -13.51
C VAL A 19 6.87 -34.67 -12.82
N ALA A 20 6.90 -35.84 -13.49
CA ALA A 20 6.52 -37.12 -12.89
C ALA A 20 7.55 -37.62 -11.84
N GLY A 21 8.84 -37.35 -12.04
CA GLY A 21 9.90 -37.69 -11.09
C GLY A 21 9.84 -36.88 -9.79
N VAL A 22 9.37 -35.63 -9.85
CA VAL A 22 9.15 -34.78 -8.66
C VAL A 22 7.85 -35.16 -7.92
N ARG A 23 6.81 -35.61 -8.64
CA ARG A 23 5.58 -36.16 -8.02
C ARG A 23 5.73 -37.58 -7.44
N GLY A 24 6.73 -38.34 -7.87
CA GLY A 24 7.01 -39.69 -7.35
C GLY A 24 7.73 -39.76 -6.00
N LYS A 25 8.23 -38.62 -5.46
CA LYS A 25 8.86 -38.54 -4.12
C LYS A 25 7.94 -38.02 -3.02
N LEU A 26 6.68 -37.76 -3.32
CA LEU A 26 5.62 -37.45 -2.34
C LEU A 26 4.51 -38.49 -2.50
N GLY A 27 4.84 -39.74 -2.17
CA GLY A 27 3.90 -40.83 -2.05
C GLY A 27 3.11 -40.73 -0.74
N LYS A 28 1.78 -40.67 -0.91
CA LYS A 28 0.69 -41.13 -0.04
C LYS A 28 1.05 -41.64 1.36
N ASP A 29 0.40 -41.00 2.33
CA ASP A 29 0.01 -41.44 3.68
C ASP A 29 0.44 -40.42 4.74
N ILE A 30 -0.30 -39.31 4.81
CA ILE A 30 -0.42 -38.54 6.05
C ILE A 30 -1.91 -38.28 6.24
N ASP A 31 -2.52 -39.17 7.02
CA ASP A 31 -3.64 -38.87 7.90
C ASP A 31 -3.34 -37.52 8.56
N LEU A 32 -4.08 -36.46 8.21
CA LEU A 32 -3.98 -35.18 8.90
C LEU A 32 -4.53 -35.40 10.31
N PRO A 33 -3.70 -35.36 11.38
CA PRO A 33 -4.22 -35.50 12.72
C PRO A 33 -4.94 -34.22 13.09
N VAL A 34 -6.26 -34.31 13.22
CA VAL A 34 -7.02 -33.48 14.14
C VAL A 34 -6.63 -33.92 15.54
N THR A 35 -5.64 -33.27 16.13
CA THR A 35 -5.52 -33.12 17.59
C THR A 35 -4.73 -31.86 17.91
N THR A 36 -5.47 -30.90 18.47
CA THR A 36 -5.06 -29.99 19.54
C THR A 36 -3.68 -30.28 20.15
N ALA A 37 -2.69 -29.44 19.86
CA ALA A 37 -1.48 -29.32 20.64
C ALA A 37 -1.37 -27.89 21.17
N LYS A 38 -1.30 -27.82 22.50
CA LYS A 38 -1.09 -26.62 23.32
C LYS A 38 0.19 -25.89 22.92
N GLY A 39 0.09 -24.57 22.85
CA GLY A 39 1.18 -23.67 23.25
C GLY A 39 2.29 -23.50 22.23
N ASP A 40 1.99 -22.82 21.13
CA ASP A 40 2.88 -21.77 20.65
C ASP A 40 2.00 -20.56 20.32
N LYS A 41 2.24 -19.47 21.05
CA LYS A 41 1.59 -18.19 20.74
C LYS A 41 2.07 -17.81 19.35
N LEU A 42 1.18 -17.82 18.36
CA LEU A 42 1.32 -16.93 17.21
C LEU A 42 1.61 -15.56 17.81
N GLN A 43 2.82 -15.07 17.62
CA GLN A 43 3.23 -13.78 18.13
C GLN A 43 2.27 -12.78 17.49
N GLU A 44 1.34 -12.25 18.28
CA GLU A 44 0.48 -11.16 17.85
C GLU A 44 1.45 -10.03 17.50
N VAL A 45 1.65 -9.81 16.20
CA VAL A 45 2.28 -8.60 15.71
C VAL A 45 1.46 -7.48 16.34
N PRO A 46 2.06 -6.61 17.19
CA PRO A 46 1.31 -5.56 17.85
C PRO A 46 0.56 -4.80 16.77
N ALA A 47 -0.76 -4.66 16.92
CA ALA A 47 -1.53 -3.83 16.03
C ALA A 47 -0.85 -2.46 16.00
N VAL A 48 -0.46 -2.00 14.81
CA VAL A 48 0.22 -0.71 14.59
C VAL A 48 -0.56 0.45 15.23
N GLU A 49 -1.87 0.25 15.46
CA GLU A 49 -2.79 1.15 16.19
C GLU A 49 -2.45 1.39 17.67
N ALA A 50 -1.54 0.62 18.29
CA ALA A 50 -1.08 0.87 19.66
C ALA A 50 0.13 1.82 19.75
N LEU A 51 0.73 2.19 18.62
CA LEU A 51 1.89 3.08 18.55
C LEU A 51 1.44 4.53 18.46
N ARG A 52 2.07 5.40 19.25
CA ARG A 52 1.82 6.84 19.20
C ARG A 52 2.63 7.44 18.06
N LEU A 53 1.94 8.02 17.08
CA LEU A 53 2.59 8.72 15.97
C LEU A 53 3.26 10.01 16.48
N ARG A 54 4.47 10.29 15.99
CA ARG A 54 5.11 11.60 16.11
C ARG A 54 4.71 12.48 14.94
N GLU A 55 4.90 13.78 15.08
CA GLU A 55 4.60 14.73 14.00
C GLU A 55 5.64 14.71 12.87
N SER A 56 6.90 14.42 13.19
CA SER A 56 8.02 14.48 12.25
C SER A 56 9.04 13.39 12.52
N PHE A 57 9.77 13.02 11.48
CA PHE A 57 10.96 12.20 11.56
C PHE A 57 12.08 12.94 12.32
N THR A 58 13.01 12.20 12.90
CA THR A 58 14.30 12.76 13.34
C THR A 58 15.21 12.97 12.13
N ASP A 59 16.25 13.79 12.25
CA ASP A 59 17.21 14.01 11.15
C ASP A 59 17.82 12.69 10.66
N THR A 60 18.15 11.77 11.58
CA THR A 60 18.69 10.45 11.25
C THR A 60 17.69 9.58 10.47
N GLU A 61 16.43 9.58 10.88
CA GLU A 61 15.37 8.85 10.15
C GLU A 61 15.16 9.46 8.76
N TRP A 62 15.12 10.79 8.69
CA TRP A 62 14.91 11.55 7.47
C TRP A 62 16.03 11.26 6.44
N GLU A 63 17.29 11.34 6.87
CA GLU A 63 18.46 11.03 6.04
C GLU A 63 18.46 9.57 5.57
N ALA A 64 18.17 8.62 6.45
CA ALA A 64 18.14 7.20 6.10
C ALA A 64 17.01 6.85 5.11
N LEU A 65 15.82 7.41 5.30
CA LEU A 65 14.68 7.19 4.40
C LEU A 65 14.95 7.77 3.01
N ILE A 66 15.54 8.96 2.93
CA ILE A 66 15.88 9.59 1.64
C ILE A 66 17.04 8.88 0.95
N ALA A 67 18.06 8.44 1.69
CA ALA A 67 19.12 7.61 1.15
C ALA A 67 18.57 6.29 0.58
N ASP A 68 17.47 5.78 1.15
CA ASP A 68 16.74 4.60 0.65
C ASP A 68 15.79 4.90 -0.54
N GLY A 69 15.69 6.17 -0.95
CA GLY A 69 14.88 6.60 -2.09
C GLY A 69 13.44 6.97 -1.75
N ALA A 70 13.13 7.25 -0.48
CA ALA A 70 11.84 7.83 -0.10
C ALA A 70 11.77 9.32 -0.43
N LEU A 71 10.55 9.84 -0.59
CA LEU A 71 10.23 11.26 -0.54
C LEU A 71 9.34 11.52 0.67
N ILE A 72 9.59 12.61 1.39
CA ILE A 72 8.89 12.95 2.62
C ILE A 72 7.95 14.14 2.38
N TYR A 73 6.70 13.98 2.75
CA TYR A 73 5.65 15.00 2.64
C TYR A 73 4.95 15.20 3.98
N ARG A 74 4.46 16.43 4.22
CA ARG A 74 3.64 16.76 5.39
C ARG A 74 2.28 17.29 4.92
N PRO A 75 1.19 16.49 4.99
CA PRO A 75 -0.15 16.95 4.65
C PRO A 75 -0.56 18.20 5.43
N LEU A 76 -1.35 19.05 4.79
CA LEU A 76 -1.63 20.42 5.25
C LEU A 76 -2.94 20.53 6.06
N ALA A 77 -3.36 19.44 6.71
CA ALA A 77 -4.62 19.35 7.47
C ALA A 77 -5.86 19.76 6.66
N GLN A 78 -5.94 19.33 5.40
CA GLN A 78 -6.98 19.78 4.48
C GLN A 78 -8.00 18.70 4.18
N THR A 79 -9.26 19.09 4.12
CA THR A 79 -10.34 18.25 3.60
C THR A 79 -10.31 18.19 2.08
N ILE A 80 -10.97 17.19 1.50
CA ILE A 80 -11.12 17.05 0.04
C ILE A 80 -11.71 18.32 -0.61
N PRO A 81 -12.76 18.96 -0.07
CA PRO A 81 -13.26 20.25 -0.59
C PRO A 81 -12.20 21.36 -0.61
N THR A 82 -11.42 21.52 0.46
CA THR A 82 -10.37 22.55 0.51
C THR A 82 -9.22 22.24 -0.45
N GLN A 83 -8.86 20.97 -0.61
CA GLN A 83 -7.86 20.53 -1.60
C GLN A 83 -8.34 20.83 -3.03
N ARG A 84 -9.61 20.53 -3.34
CA ARG A 84 -10.26 20.84 -4.62
C ARG A 84 -10.19 22.33 -4.93
N GLU A 85 -10.58 23.17 -3.97
CA GLU A 85 -10.55 24.62 -4.12
C GLU A 85 -9.13 25.14 -4.40
N LYS A 86 -8.12 24.62 -3.69
CA LYS A 86 -6.71 25.00 -3.91
C LYS A 86 -6.23 24.65 -5.32
N GLN A 87 -6.54 23.47 -5.83
CA GLN A 87 -6.16 23.08 -7.19
C GLN A 87 -6.87 23.95 -8.24
N THR A 88 -8.16 24.25 -8.05
CA THR A 88 -8.91 25.17 -8.92
C THR A 88 -8.25 26.55 -8.97
N LYS A 89 -7.87 27.11 -7.81
CA LYS A 89 -7.15 28.40 -7.75
C LYS A 89 -5.79 28.38 -8.47
N LYS A 90 -5.15 27.22 -8.55
CA LYS A 90 -3.90 27.01 -9.31
C LYS A 90 -4.14 26.74 -10.81
N GLY A 91 -5.40 26.66 -11.27
CA GLY A 91 -5.74 26.24 -12.63
C GLY A 91 -5.42 24.77 -12.93
N LYS A 92 -5.28 23.94 -11.89
CA LYS A 92 -4.91 22.53 -11.98
C LYS A 92 -6.12 21.62 -11.78
N LYS A 93 -6.05 20.41 -12.32
CA LYS A 93 -7.04 19.35 -12.06
C LYS A 93 -6.90 18.84 -10.63
N SER A 94 -8.04 18.54 -10.00
CA SER A 94 -8.09 17.96 -8.64
C SER A 94 -8.66 16.56 -8.68
N PHE A 95 -9.98 16.44 -8.57
CA PHE A 95 -10.70 15.18 -8.51
C PHE A 95 -11.63 15.04 -9.71
N SER A 96 -11.57 13.91 -10.39
CA SER A 96 -12.52 13.52 -11.43
C SER A 96 -13.80 12.94 -10.85
N TYR A 97 -13.65 12.18 -9.76
CA TYR A 97 -14.75 11.53 -9.08
C TYR A 97 -14.47 11.48 -7.57
N VAL A 98 -15.50 11.75 -6.77
CA VAL A 98 -15.49 11.47 -5.33
C VAL A 98 -16.84 10.84 -5.03
N VAL A 99 -16.83 9.60 -4.53
CA VAL A 99 -18.04 8.89 -4.15
C VAL A 99 -18.81 9.70 -3.10
N ASP A 100 -20.13 9.75 -3.27
CA ASP A 100 -21.02 10.34 -2.28
C ASP A 100 -21.27 9.33 -1.15
N ALA A 101 -20.29 9.17 -0.27
CA ALA A 101 -20.41 8.33 0.93
C ALA A 101 -21.02 9.09 2.12
N GLY A 102 -21.67 10.22 1.88
CA GLY A 102 -22.05 11.19 2.91
C GLY A 102 -20.87 12.03 3.39
N ASP A 103 -21.11 12.90 4.38
CA ASP A 103 -20.15 13.92 4.82
C ASP A 103 -18.80 13.36 5.32
N ARG A 104 -18.71 12.06 5.64
CA ARG A 104 -17.52 11.47 6.27
C ARG A 104 -16.26 11.51 5.41
N ILE A 105 -16.33 11.23 4.11
CA ILE A 105 -15.14 11.32 3.23
C ILE A 105 -14.70 12.78 3.08
N ASN A 106 -15.66 13.70 2.96
CA ASN A 106 -15.39 15.11 2.68
C ASN A 106 -15.04 15.93 3.92
N ALA A 107 -15.41 15.50 5.13
CA ALA A 107 -15.25 16.28 6.34
C ALA A 107 -13.93 16.00 7.08
N VAL A 108 -13.32 14.83 6.87
CA VAL A 108 -12.11 14.46 7.64
C VAL A 108 -10.85 15.04 6.96
N PRO A 109 -10.10 15.92 7.63
CA PRO A 109 -8.90 16.52 7.07
C PRO A 109 -7.74 15.50 6.98
N SER A 110 -6.78 15.79 6.11
CA SER A 110 -5.53 15.03 6.03
C SER A 110 -4.77 15.09 7.36
N ARG A 111 -4.03 14.03 7.70
CA ARG A 111 -3.27 13.98 8.96
C ARG A 111 -2.00 14.84 8.89
N PRO A 112 -1.77 15.81 9.80
CA PRO A 112 -0.64 16.75 9.70
C PRO A 112 0.67 16.21 10.28
N VAL A 113 1.01 14.95 9.97
CA VAL A 113 2.28 14.31 10.32
C VAL A 113 3.14 14.11 9.08
N GLU A 114 4.43 13.90 9.23
CA GLU A 114 5.29 13.54 8.10
C GLU A 114 5.05 12.09 7.65
N PHE A 115 4.97 11.92 6.33
CA PHE A 115 4.87 10.63 5.66
C PHE A 115 6.02 10.49 4.69
N ALA A 116 6.75 9.36 4.77
CA ALA A 116 7.66 8.95 3.72
C ALA A 116 6.93 8.02 2.75
N ILE A 117 7.05 8.30 1.45
CA ILE A 117 6.57 7.43 0.37
C ILE A 117 7.73 6.99 -0.51
N TYR A 118 7.58 5.84 -1.15
CA TYR A 118 8.51 5.38 -2.18
C TYR A 118 7.90 5.60 -3.56
N PRO A 119 8.14 6.73 -4.24
CA PRO A 119 7.38 7.13 -5.44
C PRO A 119 7.74 6.33 -6.70
N ALA A 120 8.70 5.41 -6.64
CA ALA A 120 8.97 4.55 -7.80
C ALA A 120 7.77 3.60 -8.03
N PRO A 121 7.25 3.45 -9.27
CA PRO A 121 6.04 2.66 -9.54
C PRO A 121 6.02 1.22 -9.01
N ASP A 122 7.20 0.59 -8.93
CA ASP A 122 7.44 -0.77 -8.43
C ASP A 122 7.61 -0.84 -6.90
N ARG A 123 7.86 0.30 -6.24
CA ARG A 123 8.06 0.39 -4.79
C ARG A 123 6.92 1.08 -4.04
N PHE A 124 6.02 1.76 -4.75
CA PHE A 124 4.98 2.61 -4.17
C PHE A 124 3.92 1.85 -3.37
N PHE A 125 3.62 0.62 -3.75
CA PHE A 125 2.70 -0.25 -3.02
C PHE A 125 3.48 -1.28 -2.19
N VAL A 126 2.90 -1.67 -1.06
CA VAL A 126 3.38 -2.80 -0.27
C VAL A 126 3.29 -4.07 -1.14
N PRO A 127 4.36 -4.85 -1.29
CA PRO A 127 4.38 -6.05 -2.13
C PRO A 127 3.30 -7.05 -1.71
N GLY A 128 2.53 -7.55 -2.68
CA GLY A 128 1.50 -8.57 -2.43
C GLY A 128 0.23 -8.08 -1.73
N SER A 129 0.09 -6.77 -1.51
CA SER A 129 -1.09 -6.16 -0.87
C SER A 129 -2.32 -6.03 -1.78
N PHE A 130 -2.18 -6.25 -3.09
CA PHE A 130 -3.33 -6.23 -4.01
C PHE A 130 -4.25 -7.43 -3.82
N ASP A 131 -5.54 -7.24 -4.10
CA ASP A 131 -6.56 -8.30 -3.99
C ASP A 131 -6.73 -8.86 -2.57
N ARG A 132 -6.49 -8.02 -1.57
CA ARG A 132 -6.57 -8.34 -0.14
C ARG A 132 -7.70 -7.58 0.56
N SER A 133 -8.27 -8.17 1.61
CA SER A 133 -9.14 -7.42 2.52
C SER A 133 -8.32 -6.44 3.37
N VAL A 134 -8.96 -5.46 4.02
CA VAL A 134 -8.25 -4.49 4.89
C VAL A 134 -7.39 -5.21 5.93
N LYS A 135 -7.95 -6.24 6.58
CA LYS A 135 -7.23 -7.02 7.61
C LYS A 135 -6.02 -7.78 7.07
N GLN A 136 -6.05 -8.17 5.80
CA GLN A 136 -4.91 -8.81 5.15
C GLN A 136 -3.85 -7.77 4.78
N GLU A 137 -4.26 -6.64 4.18
CA GLU A 137 -3.34 -5.53 3.87
C GLU A 137 -2.65 -5.01 5.14
N GLU A 138 -3.32 -4.96 6.29
CA GLU A 138 -2.70 -4.58 7.57
C GLU A 138 -1.56 -5.50 7.98
N ARG A 139 -1.67 -6.81 7.69
CA ARG A 139 -0.60 -7.78 7.96
C ARG A 139 0.55 -7.62 6.99
N ASP A 140 0.24 -7.40 5.71
CA ASP A 140 1.25 -7.16 4.68
C ASP A 140 2.06 -5.89 4.99
N VAL A 141 1.37 -4.80 5.38
CA VAL A 141 1.97 -3.54 5.83
C VAL A 141 2.83 -3.73 7.08
N ALA A 142 2.36 -4.50 8.06
CA ALA A 142 3.13 -4.72 9.28
C ALA A 142 4.40 -5.56 9.02
N GLY A 143 4.33 -6.53 8.10
CA GLY A 143 5.49 -7.30 7.64
C GLY A 143 6.50 -6.42 6.90
N ASP A 144 6.04 -5.63 5.92
CA ASP A 144 6.90 -4.72 5.16
C ASP A 144 7.52 -3.63 6.05
N ALA A 145 6.78 -3.13 7.05
CA ALA A 145 7.31 -2.22 8.07
C ALA A 145 8.41 -2.86 8.93
N GLN A 146 8.30 -4.14 9.27
CA GLN A 146 9.37 -4.84 9.99
C GLN A 146 10.61 -4.97 9.10
N ASP A 147 10.45 -5.44 7.86
CA ASP A 147 11.55 -5.57 6.91
C ASP A 147 12.25 -4.23 6.67
N LEU A 148 11.48 -3.14 6.59
CA LEU A 148 12.00 -1.79 6.44
C LEU A 148 12.85 -1.35 7.65
N ARG A 149 12.33 -1.55 8.87
CA ARG A 149 13.04 -1.21 10.11
C ARG A 149 14.35 -1.97 10.25
N GLU A 150 14.34 -3.27 9.99
CA GLU A 150 15.52 -4.13 10.06
C GLU A 150 16.58 -3.71 9.02
N ARG A 151 16.13 -3.42 7.79
CA ARG A 151 17.01 -3.02 6.69
C ARG A 151 17.64 -1.64 6.89
N LEU A 152 16.90 -0.70 7.49
CA LEU A 152 17.39 0.67 7.75
C LEU A 152 18.01 0.84 9.14
N GLY A 153 17.86 -0.13 10.04
CA GLY A 153 18.30 0.00 11.43
C GLY A 153 17.52 1.07 12.22
N LEU A 154 16.25 1.31 11.87
CA LEU A 154 15.42 2.36 12.46
C LEU A 154 14.27 1.72 13.26
N GLU A 155 14.29 1.80 14.59
CA GLU A 155 13.22 1.22 15.42
C GLU A 155 11.98 2.12 15.53
N ASN A 156 12.15 3.43 15.31
CA ASN A 156 11.15 4.48 15.57
C ASN A 156 10.31 4.87 14.34
N ILE A 157 10.21 3.99 13.34
CA ILE A 157 9.37 4.16 12.15
C ILE A 157 8.44 2.97 11.98
N THR A 158 7.30 3.14 11.30
CA THR A 158 6.43 2.04 10.89
C THR A 158 5.73 2.39 9.60
N GLU A 159 5.08 1.44 8.95
CA GLU A 159 4.14 1.71 7.86
C GLU A 159 2.69 1.63 8.34
N ILE A 160 1.81 2.42 7.71
CA ILE A 160 0.37 2.41 7.99
C ILE A 160 -0.45 2.41 6.70
N ILE A 161 -1.66 1.83 6.77
CA ILE A 161 -2.74 2.22 5.86
C ILE A 161 -3.36 3.48 6.47
N PRO A 162 -3.44 4.61 5.74
CA PRO A 162 -3.97 5.85 6.29
C PRO A 162 -5.46 5.71 6.57
N ASP A 163 -5.92 6.41 7.60
CA ASP A 163 -7.33 6.37 7.97
C ASP A 163 -8.18 7.13 6.95
N GLU A 164 -7.68 8.28 6.47
CA GLU A 164 -8.45 9.24 5.69
C GLU A 164 -8.00 9.33 4.22
N ALA A 165 -8.98 9.38 3.30
CA ALA A 165 -8.71 9.58 1.86
C ALA A 165 -8.01 10.92 1.57
N SER A 166 -8.34 11.94 2.37
CA SER A 166 -7.72 13.26 2.29
C SER A 166 -6.21 13.22 2.49
N THR A 167 -5.68 12.27 3.28
CA THR A 167 -4.24 12.08 3.46
C THR A 167 -3.57 11.63 2.17
N LEU A 168 -4.11 10.61 1.49
CA LEU A 168 -3.57 10.13 0.20
C LEU A 168 -3.67 11.18 -0.92
N SER A 169 -4.79 11.89 -1.00
CA SER A 169 -4.97 12.92 -2.02
C SER A 169 -4.07 14.14 -1.79
N ASP A 170 -3.86 14.56 -0.54
CA ASP A 170 -2.94 15.65 -0.20
C ASP A 170 -1.50 15.29 -0.59
N ILE A 171 -1.02 14.10 -0.19
CA ILE A 171 0.31 13.59 -0.60
C ILE A 171 0.43 13.56 -2.13
N THR A 172 -0.60 13.09 -2.83
CA THR A 172 -0.63 13.05 -4.30
C THR A 172 -0.50 14.44 -4.91
N PHE A 173 -1.22 15.42 -4.39
CA PHE A 173 -1.15 16.80 -4.88
C PHE A 173 0.18 17.48 -4.54
N GLN A 174 0.76 17.22 -3.38
CA GLN A 174 2.10 17.70 -3.03
C GLN A 174 3.16 17.10 -3.95
N HIS A 175 3.07 15.79 -4.23
CA HIS A 175 3.98 15.12 -5.16
C HIS A 175 3.84 15.69 -6.58
N LEU A 176 2.61 15.91 -7.04
CA LEU A 176 2.34 16.54 -8.33
C LEU A 176 2.90 17.97 -8.41
N ASP A 177 2.73 18.76 -7.36
CA ASP A 177 3.27 20.12 -7.30
C ASP A 177 4.81 20.13 -7.31
N ALA A 178 5.44 19.18 -6.62
CA ALA A 178 6.90 19.09 -6.51
C ALA A 178 7.57 18.50 -7.77
N THR A 179 6.92 17.56 -8.45
CA THR A 179 7.57 16.75 -9.51
C THR A 179 6.92 16.88 -10.89
N GLY A 180 5.71 17.42 -10.96
CA GLY A 180 4.89 17.42 -12.17
C GLY A 180 4.31 16.05 -12.53
N ARG A 181 4.49 15.03 -11.67
CA ARG A 181 4.02 13.65 -11.92
C ARG A 181 2.87 13.28 -10.99
N TRP A 182 1.91 12.53 -11.51
CA TRP A 182 0.82 11.98 -10.73
C TRP A 182 1.24 10.68 -10.04
N LEU A 183 1.07 10.60 -8.72
CA LEU A 183 0.96 9.28 -8.05
C LEU A 183 -0.30 8.59 -8.56
N PHE A 184 -0.34 7.25 -8.52
CA PHE A 184 -1.46 6.44 -9.03
C PHE A 184 -1.76 6.61 -10.53
N GLY A 185 -0.81 7.18 -11.29
CA GLY A 185 -0.89 7.32 -12.73
C GLY A 185 -0.74 5.98 -13.49
N PRO A 186 -0.87 6.01 -14.82
CA PRO A 186 -0.77 4.82 -15.67
C PRO A 186 0.54 4.03 -15.49
N GLU A 187 1.65 4.70 -15.15
CA GLU A 187 2.92 4.01 -14.90
C GLU A 187 2.89 3.12 -13.66
N TYR A 188 2.14 3.52 -12.63
CA TYR A 188 1.93 2.72 -11.42
C TYR A 188 1.06 1.52 -11.75
N ALA A 189 0.00 1.71 -12.52
CA ALA A 189 -0.85 0.61 -12.96
C ALA A 189 -0.09 -0.41 -13.82
N LYS A 190 0.71 0.08 -14.78
CA LYS A 190 1.55 -0.76 -15.64
C LYS A 190 2.58 -1.57 -14.84
N ALA A 191 3.20 -0.98 -13.82
CA ALA A 191 4.15 -1.69 -12.96
C ALA A 191 3.51 -2.88 -12.23
N GLN A 192 2.19 -2.83 -12.00
CA GLN A 192 1.41 -3.89 -11.39
C GLN A 192 0.70 -4.81 -12.41
N GLY A 193 0.87 -4.57 -13.72
CA GLY A 193 0.18 -5.33 -14.77
C GLY A 193 -1.34 -5.08 -14.80
N LEU A 194 -1.76 -3.85 -14.50
CA LEU A 194 -3.16 -3.41 -14.40
C LEU A 194 -3.41 -2.17 -15.26
N ASP A 195 -4.69 -1.88 -15.53
CA ASP A 195 -5.10 -0.70 -16.29
C ASP A 195 -5.21 0.56 -15.43
N TRP A 196 -5.46 0.39 -14.13
CA TRP A 196 -5.52 1.44 -13.12
C TRP A 196 -5.19 0.86 -11.74
N VAL A 197 -4.79 1.71 -10.80
CA VAL A 197 -4.48 1.33 -9.41
C VAL A 197 -5.00 2.37 -8.43
N TYR A 198 -5.28 1.91 -7.21
CA TYR A 198 -5.72 2.73 -6.10
C TYR A 198 -5.01 2.33 -4.80
N GLY A 199 -4.79 3.31 -3.94
CA GLY A 199 -4.39 3.12 -2.55
C GLY A 199 -5.62 3.03 -1.64
N ARG A 200 -5.59 2.16 -0.64
CA ARG A 200 -6.69 1.97 0.31
C ARG A 200 -6.58 2.87 1.55
N THR A 201 -7.73 3.13 2.20
CA THR A 201 -7.81 3.71 3.55
C THR A 201 -8.48 2.77 4.57
N LYS A 202 -8.38 3.08 5.87
CA LYS A 202 -8.98 2.25 6.93
C LYS A 202 -10.34 2.72 7.43
N ASN A 203 -10.59 4.03 7.49
CA ASN A 203 -11.83 4.50 8.11
C ASN A 203 -13.04 4.19 7.26
N ALA A 204 -14.11 3.84 7.96
CA ALA A 204 -15.39 3.62 7.32
C ALA A 204 -15.92 4.90 6.68
N THR A 205 -16.30 4.81 5.42
CA THR A 205 -16.85 5.92 4.65
C THR A 205 -18.36 6.05 4.84
N ASN A 206 -19.04 4.99 5.28
CA ASN A 206 -20.48 4.98 5.51
C ASN A 206 -20.85 4.75 7.00
N PRO A 207 -22.10 5.06 7.41
CA PRO A 207 -22.56 4.81 8.79
C PRO A 207 -22.52 3.34 9.20
N ALA A 208 -22.72 2.42 8.25
CA ALA A 208 -22.75 0.98 8.49
C ALA A 208 -21.36 0.38 8.80
N GLY A 209 -20.27 1.10 8.55
CA GLY A 209 -18.92 0.60 8.82
C GLY A 209 -18.36 -0.33 7.74
N SER A 210 -19.15 -0.65 6.71
CA SER A 210 -18.82 -1.69 5.71
C SER A 210 -17.94 -1.20 4.57
N LEU A 211 -17.97 0.10 4.25
CA LEU A 211 -17.20 0.66 3.14
C LEU A 211 -15.99 1.42 3.67
N VAL A 212 -14.85 1.32 2.99
CA VAL A 212 -13.65 2.15 3.13
C VAL A 212 -13.41 2.94 1.84
N ALA A 213 -12.52 3.92 1.87
CA ALA A 213 -12.18 4.68 0.67
C ALA A 213 -11.02 4.02 -0.08
N ASP A 214 -11.04 4.19 -1.41
CA ASP A 214 -9.88 3.98 -2.26
C ASP A 214 -9.56 5.29 -3.02
N VAL A 215 -8.28 5.57 -3.25
CA VAL A 215 -7.79 6.81 -3.86
C VAL A 215 -6.82 6.47 -4.97
N GLY A 216 -7.07 6.92 -6.20
CA GLY A 216 -6.21 6.54 -7.33
C GLY A 216 -6.78 6.86 -8.70
N ASN A 217 -6.41 6.04 -9.70
CA ASN A 217 -6.74 6.24 -11.12
C ASN A 217 -6.45 7.68 -11.59
N ALA A 218 -5.28 8.20 -11.22
CA ALA A 218 -4.94 9.58 -11.49
C ALA A 218 -4.63 9.80 -12.97
N LYS A 219 -5.23 10.82 -13.57
CA LYS A 219 -4.97 11.20 -14.96
C LYS A 219 -4.75 12.70 -15.10
N ALA A 220 -3.87 13.08 -16.01
CA ALA A 220 -3.55 14.49 -16.25
C ALA A 220 -4.74 15.32 -16.78
N ASP A 221 -5.67 14.68 -17.49
CA ASP A 221 -6.86 15.32 -18.07
C ASP A 221 -8.01 15.51 -17.06
N ASN A 222 -8.19 14.57 -16.13
CA ASN A 222 -9.39 14.48 -15.30
C ASN A 222 -9.13 14.57 -13.78
N GLY A 223 -7.91 14.28 -13.32
CA GLY A 223 -7.56 14.31 -11.89
C GLY A 223 -7.62 12.94 -11.22
N LEU A 224 -7.87 12.95 -9.91
CA LEU A 224 -7.86 11.78 -9.03
C LEU A 224 -9.29 11.27 -8.74
N ASP A 225 -9.44 9.96 -8.64
CA ASP A 225 -10.69 9.33 -8.19
C ASP A 225 -10.62 8.98 -6.71
N VAL A 226 -11.72 9.18 -6.00
CA VAL A 226 -11.96 8.68 -4.65
C VAL A 226 -13.21 7.80 -4.66
N GLY A 227 -13.03 6.49 -4.54
CA GLY A 227 -14.10 5.50 -4.55
C GLY A 227 -14.46 5.00 -3.15
N GLY A 228 -15.54 4.23 -3.08
CA GLY A 228 -15.94 3.48 -1.90
C GLY A 228 -15.95 1.99 -2.21
N TRP A 229 -15.39 1.18 -1.30
CA TRP A 229 -15.27 -0.27 -1.49
C TRP A 229 -15.50 -1.01 -0.19
N ASP A 230 -16.01 -2.24 -0.27
CA ASP A 230 -16.27 -3.06 0.91
C ASP A 230 -14.95 -3.51 1.56
N ARG A 231 -14.82 -3.21 2.86
CA ARG A 231 -13.59 -3.44 3.63
C ARG A 231 -13.22 -4.91 3.77
N ASP A 232 -14.21 -5.80 3.67
CA ASP A 232 -14.05 -7.24 3.88
C ASP A 232 -13.63 -7.97 2.58
N TYR A 233 -13.66 -7.29 1.43
CA TYR A 233 -13.31 -7.88 0.14
C TYR A 233 -12.06 -7.28 -0.48
N GLY A 234 -11.28 -8.16 -1.11
CA GLY A 234 -10.20 -7.80 -2.01
C GLY A 234 -10.71 -7.16 -3.30
N ARG A 235 -9.87 -6.32 -3.90
CA ARG A 235 -10.07 -5.80 -5.24
C ARG A 235 -8.74 -5.80 -5.96
N ARG A 236 -8.67 -6.48 -7.11
CA ARG A 236 -7.43 -6.68 -7.87
C ARG A 236 -6.59 -5.42 -8.10
N ASN A 237 -7.23 -4.25 -8.19
CA ASN A 237 -6.59 -2.97 -8.49
C ASN A 237 -6.46 -2.03 -7.28
N VAL A 238 -6.69 -2.52 -6.07
CA VAL A 238 -6.50 -1.76 -4.82
C VAL A 238 -5.44 -2.47 -3.99
N GLY A 239 -4.46 -1.71 -3.51
CA GLY A 239 -3.44 -2.21 -2.58
C GLY A 239 -3.08 -1.16 -1.53
N ALA A 240 -2.25 -1.56 -0.57
CA ALA A 240 -1.73 -0.66 0.44
C ALA A 240 -0.54 0.14 -0.13
N VAL A 241 -0.58 1.46 0.04
CA VAL A 241 0.56 2.33 -0.30
C VAL A 241 1.61 2.18 0.79
N ARG A 242 2.89 2.11 0.40
CA ARG A 242 4.00 2.22 1.36
C ARG A 242 4.02 3.63 1.94
N LEU A 243 3.48 3.78 3.14
CA LEU A 243 3.37 5.02 3.88
C LEU A 243 4.06 4.87 5.22
N VAL A 244 5.32 5.29 5.25
CA VAL A 244 6.14 5.27 6.46
C VAL A 244 5.81 6.49 7.31
N VAL A 245 5.66 6.29 8.62
CA VAL A 245 5.40 7.35 9.60
C VAL A 245 6.35 7.22 10.81
N PRO A 246 6.68 8.33 11.47
CA PRO A 246 7.49 8.30 12.69
C PRO A 246 6.61 7.92 13.90
N VAL A 247 7.15 7.07 14.78
CA VAL A 247 6.47 6.60 16.00
C VAL A 247 7.30 6.82 17.25
N GLU A 248 6.64 6.85 18.40
CA GLU A 248 7.28 6.73 19.72
C GLU A 248 7.54 5.24 20.01
N VAL A 249 8.79 4.88 20.33
CA VAL A 249 9.12 3.58 20.93
C VAL A 249 8.94 3.69 22.44
N LYS A 250 8.26 2.70 23.02
CA LYS A 250 8.04 2.59 24.46
C LYS A 250 9.25 2.02 25.18
#